data_AF-A0A2W4HYW7-F1
#
_entry.id   AF-A0A2W4HYW7-F1
#
_cell.length_a   1.000
_cell.length_b   1.000
_cell.length_c   1.000
_cell.angle_alpha   90.00
_cell.angle_beta   90.00
_cell.angle_gamma   90.00
#
_symmetry.space_group_name_H-M   'P 1'
#
loop_
_entity.id
_entity.type
_entity.pdbx_description
1 polymer ?
#
loop_
_entity_poly.entity_id
_entity_poly.type
_entity_poly.pdbx_seq_one_letter_code
_entity_poly.pdbx_strand_id
1 'polypeptide(L)'
;LSDYGVDRFYYFLENNDNYPEDRFDKYGLSLILGTREMRPVDIAKLYMGLANYGKVSNLKYTLAEDKPREYQQFSRGASYLTLDTLSKVVRPGNENLYSEQRPISWKTGTSYGMKDAWSVGVSPDYTVLVWLGNFNQKSIFSLSGVETAGNLLFKVFNIVDINSKTFEKPIDDLKEIEIDEKTGYRKFYDVESKKVLYPKDAKLLRISPYYKKIFVDEDDMEIDSRSPNFDKRKEKIVIEYPIEVSNYFFVNGVRENKNVKIAYPVQNLNIFVPKDFDGYKKVSMKLYNPNNEYVYWYLDEDYVGYSNEKEKFFELDIGKHKLTIVTESGAREEVKFNINKR
;
A
#
# COMPACT_ATOMS: atom_id res chain seq x y z
N LEU A 1 -4.94 -3.15 -7.08
CA LEU A 1 -5.58 -2.94 -8.41
C LEU A 1 -5.25 -4.05 -9.39
N SER A 2 -3.97 -4.43 -9.56
CA SER A 2 -3.56 -5.57 -10.41
C SER A 2 -4.40 -6.82 -10.20
N ASP A 3 -4.58 -7.26 -8.95
CA ASP A 3 -5.38 -8.46 -8.62
C ASP A 3 -6.90 -8.26 -8.82
N TYR A 4 -7.39 -7.03 -8.71
CA TYR A 4 -8.83 -6.72 -8.79
C TYR A 4 -9.33 -6.58 -10.24
N GLY A 5 -8.47 -6.10 -11.14
CA GLY A 5 -8.78 -5.70 -12.52
C GLY A 5 -8.90 -4.18 -12.66
N VAL A 6 -8.13 -3.60 -13.58
CA VAL A 6 -8.18 -2.16 -13.89
C VAL A 6 -9.50 -1.81 -14.57
N ASP A 7 -9.93 -2.64 -15.53
CA ASP A 7 -11.21 -2.60 -16.22
C ASP A 7 -12.38 -2.64 -15.24
N ARG A 8 -12.39 -3.60 -14.31
CA ARG A 8 -13.47 -3.72 -13.32
C ARG A 8 -13.57 -2.48 -12.43
N PHE A 9 -12.44 -1.93 -12.01
CA PHE A 9 -12.43 -0.71 -11.20
C PHE A 9 -12.87 0.52 -12.00
N TYR A 10 -12.46 0.61 -13.26
CA TYR A 10 -12.87 1.67 -14.17
C TYR A 10 -14.38 1.69 -14.39
N TYR A 11 -14.96 0.55 -14.78
CA TYR A 11 -16.40 0.44 -15.01
C TYR A 11 -17.22 0.59 -13.74
N PHE A 12 -16.66 0.23 -12.58
CA PHE A 12 -17.28 0.58 -11.30
C PHE A 12 -17.42 2.10 -11.12
N LEU A 13 -16.36 2.87 -11.41
CA LEU A 13 -16.40 4.33 -11.30
C LEU A 13 -17.33 4.95 -12.34
N GLU A 14 -17.25 4.49 -13.60
CA GLU A 14 -18.12 4.94 -14.69
C GLU A 14 -19.61 4.70 -14.40
N ASN A 15 -19.98 3.56 -13.82
CA ASN A 15 -21.37 3.30 -13.42
C ASN A 15 -21.87 4.23 -12.30
N ASN A 16 -20.96 4.95 -11.61
CA ASN A 16 -21.28 5.81 -10.48
C ASN A 16 -20.96 7.28 -10.73
N ASP A 17 -20.49 7.66 -11.91
CA ASP A 17 -20.35 9.05 -12.33
C ASP A 17 -20.88 9.22 -13.76
N ASN A 18 -20.80 10.43 -14.30
CA ASN A 18 -21.15 10.69 -15.70
C ASN A 18 -19.92 11.22 -16.45
N TYR A 19 -18.74 10.66 -16.19
CA TYR A 19 -17.50 11.14 -16.80
C TYR A 19 -17.34 10.61 -18.24
N PRO A 20 -17.12 11.48 -19.24
CA PRO A 20 -17.20 11.12 -20.67
C PRO A 20 -15.87 10.57 -21.23
N GLU A 21 -15.25 9.60 -20.56
CA GLU A 21 -14.09 8.86 -21.09
C GLU A 21 -14.51 7.42 -21.35
N ASP A 22 -14.01 6.80 -22.41
CA ASP A 22 -14.48 5.49 -22.89
C ASP A 22 -13.39 4.41 -22.85
N ARG A 23 -12.18 4.76 -22.38
CA ARG A 23 -10.97 3.94 -22.50
C ARG A 23 -10.27 3.69 -21.16
N PHE A 24 -10.49 2.51 -20.57
CA PHE A 24 -9.83 2.11 -19.31
C PHE A 24 -8.30 1.94 -19.45
N ASP A 25 -7.81 1.62 -20.64
CA ASP A 25 -6.39 1.36 -20.97
C ASP A 25 -5.49 2.57 -20.72
N LYS A 26 -6.04 3.79 -20.76
CA LYS A 26 -5.30 5.04 -20.55
C LYS A 26 -4.81 5.23 -19.12
N TYR A 27 -5.51 4.68 -18.13
CA TYR A 27 -5.20 4.94 -16.71
C TYR A 27 -4.21 3.92 -16.12
N GLY A 28 -4.27 2.66 -16.55
CA GLY A 28 -3.43 1.59 -16.01
C GLY A 28 -3.54 1.45 -14.48
N LEU A 29 -2.46 0.99 -13.83
CA LEU A 29 -2.44 0.75 -12.38
C LEU A 29 -2.51 2.02 -11.53
N SER A 30 -2.21 3.20 -12.10
CA SER A 30 -2.25 4.46 -11.37
C SER A 30 -3.68 4.95 -11.12
N LEU A 31 -4.70 4.34 -11.74
CA LEU A 31 -6.12 4.67 -11.52
C LEU A 31 -6.50 4.64 -10.03
N ILE A 32 -5.98 3.66 -9.27
CA ILE A 32 -6.24 3.53 -7.82
C ILE A 32 -5.60 4.68 -7.00
N LEU A 33 -4.68 5.43 -7.58
CA LEU A 33 -4.04 6.61 -6.98
C LEU A 33 -4.74 7.92 -7.36
N GLY A 34 -5.85 7.86 -8.12
CA GLY A 34 -6.65 9.04 -8.47
C GLY A 34 -6.20 9.75 -9.75
N THR A 35 -5.70 9.03 -10.76
CA THR A 35 -5.35 9.63 -12.06
C THR A 35 -6.56 9.97 -12.94
N ARG A 36 -7.77 9.55 -12.55
CA ARG A 36 -9.02 9.92 -13.21
C ARG A 36 -9.69 11.07 -12.48
N GLU A 37 -10.19 12.03 -13.24
CA GLU A 37 -10.98 13.15 -12.75
C GLU A 37 -12.40 12.67 -12.39
N MET A 38 -12.96 13.23 -11.31
CA MET A 38 -14.34 12.98 -10.91
C MET A 38 -14.97 14.26 -10.38
N ARG A 39 -16.28 14.40 -10.56
CA ARG A 39 -17.01 15.55 -10.01
C ARG A 39 -17.14 15.38 -8.48
N PRO A 40 -17.02 16.47 -7.69
CA PRO A 40 -17.20 16.42 -6.24
C PRO A 40 -18.50 15.70 -5.82
N VAL A 41 -19.59 15.93 -6.54
CA VAL A 41 -20.91 15.33 -6.25
C VAL A 41 -20.91 13.80 -6.39
N ASP A 42 -20.18 13.25 -7.36
CA ASP A 42 -20.11 11.79 -7.57
C ASP A 42 -19.25 11.13 -6.50
N ILE A 43 -18.19 11.80 -6.07
CA ILE A 43 -17.39 11.35 -4.92
C ILE A 43 -18.26 11.36 -3.66
N ALA A 44 -18.97 12.46 -3.38
CA ALA A 44 -19.86 12.57 -2.23
C ALA A 44 -20.94 11.46 -2.23
N LYS A 45 -21.51 11.16 -3.39
CA LYS A 45 -22.47 10.06 -3.59
C LYS A 45 -21.92 8.69 -3.20
N LEU A 46 -20.68 8.40 -3.58
CA LEU A 46 -20.02 7.13 -3.23
C LEU A 46 -19.75 7.03 -1.73
N TYR A 47 -19.29 8.10 -1.08
CA TYR A 47 -19.07 8.13 0.37
C TYR A 47 -20.39 8.05 1.15
N MET A 48 -21.44 8.73 0.69
CA MET A 48 -22.79 8.58 1.23
C MET A 48 -23.28 7.13 1.13
N GLY A 49 -23.04 6.47 -0.01
CA GLY A 49 -23.41 5.07 -0.17
C GLY A 49 -22.61 4.12 0.72
N LEU A 50 -21.33 4.43 0.96
CA LEU A 50 -20.52 3.71 1.93
C LEU A 50 -21.09 3.86 3.36
N ALA A 51 -21.42 5.08 3.78
CA ALA A 51 -22.05 5.39 5.06
C ALA A 51 -23.42 4.68 5.22
N ASN A 52 -24.17 4.54 4.13
CA ASN A 52 -25.42 3.79 4.07
C ASN A 52 -25.22 2.28 3.85
N TYR A 53 -24.16 1.70 4.43
CA TYR A 53 -23.84 0.27 4.37
C TYR A 53 -23.84 -0.32 2.96
N GLY A 54 -23.33 0.45 1.99
CA GLY A 54 -23.13 0.03 0.61
C GLY A 54 -24.27 0.35 -0.34
N LYS A 55 -25.33 1.01 0.13
CA LYS A 55 -26.45 1.45 -0.70
C LYS A 55 -26.17 2.80 -1.35
N VAL A 56 -25.79 2.77 -2.63
CA VAL A 56 -25.55 3.99 -3.42
C VAL A 56 -26.86 4.42 -4.09
N SER A 57 -27.17 5.71 -4.03
CA SER A 57 -28.31 6.32 -4.71
C SER A 57 -27.94 7.70 -5.23
N ASN A 58 -28.68 8.21 -6.22
CA ASN A 58 -28.51 9.59 -6.65
C ASN A 58 -28.95 10.56 -5.53
N LEU A 59 -28.45 11.79 -5.59
CA LEU A 59 -28.82 12.82 -4.63
C LEU A 59 -30.19 13.41 -4.98
N LYS A 60 -30.94 13.73 -3.93
CA LYS A 60 -32.20 14.48 -3.98
C LYS A 60 -31.91 15.92 -3.57
N TYR A 61 -32.26 16.89 -4.42
CA TYR A 61 -31.92 18.31 -4.19
C TYR A 61 -33.07 19.11 -3.59
N THR A 62 -34.31 18.70 -3.87
CA THR A 62 -35.52 19.37 -3.37
C THR A 62 -36.40 18.39 -2.60
N LEU A 63 -37.22 18.87 -1.66
CA LEU A 63 -38.10 17.99 -0.87
C LEU A 63 -39.20 17.31 -1.71
N ALA A 64 -39.57 17.91 -2.84
CA ALA A 64 -40.64 17.45 -3.73
C ALA A 64 -40.21 16.34 -4.69
N GLU A 65 -38.92 16.15 -4.93
CA GLU A 65 -38.40 15.08 -5.79
C GLU A 65 -38.74 13.68 -5.24
N ASP A 66 -38.99 12.72 -6.13
CA ASP A 66 -39.14 11.33 -5.73
C ASP A 66 -37.84 10.78 -5.12
N LYS A 67 -37.97 9.79 -4.23
CA LYS A 67 -36.81 9.13 -3.64
C LYS A 67 -36.02 8.42 -4.75
N PRO A 68 -34.72 8.75 -4.96
CA PRO A 68 -33.93 8.09 -5.98
C PRO A 68 -33.78 6.59 -5.70
N ARG A 69 -33.66 5.80 -6.77
CA ARG A 69 -33.43 4.36 -6.66
C ARG A 69 -32.09 4.08 -5.97
N GLU A 70 -32.13 3.19 -5.00
CA GLU A 70 -30.95 2.68 -4.29
C GLU A 70 -30.43 1.40 -4.96
N TYR A 71 -29.11 1.24 -4.99
CA TYR A 71 -28.40 0.08 -5.50
C TYR A 71 -27.39 -0.41 -4.47
N GLN A 72 -27.41 -1.70 -4.15
CA GLN A 72 -26.42 -2.30 -3.24
C GLN A 72 -25.11 -2.54 -4.01
N GLN A 73 -24.13 -1.65 -3.83
CA GLN A 73 -22.82 -1.72 -4.50
C GLN A 73 -21.77 -2.46 -3.66
N PHE A 74 -21.88 -2.37 -2.33
CA PHE A 74 -20.95 -3.01 -1.39
C PHE A 74 -21.74 -3.84 -0.36
N SER A 75 -21.18 -4.92 0.19
CA SER A 75 -21.83 -5.60 1.34
C SER A 75 -21.81 -4.70 2.59
N ARG A 76 -22.78 -4.85 3.49
CA ARG A 76 -22.86 -4.06 4.73
C ARG A 76 -21.61 -4.24 5.59
N GLY A 77 -21.11 -5.47 5.69
CA GLY A 77 -19.90 -5.83 6.42
C GLY A 77 -18.65 -5.13 5.87
N ALA A 78 -18.44 -5.18 4.55
CA ALA A 78 -17.31 -4.49 3.91
C ALA A 78 -17.39 -2.96 4.09
N SER A 79 -18.58 -2.39 3.97
CA SER A 79 -18.78 -0.96 4.21
C SER A 79 -18.42 -0.57 5.64
N TYR A 80 -18.95 -1.28 6.63
CA TYR A 80 -18.65 -1.04 8.04
C TYR A 80 -17.15 -1.16 8.35
N LEU A 81 -16.48 -2.23 7.90
CA LEU A 81 -15.04 -2.41 8.14
C LEU A 81 -14.20 -1.31 7.49
N THR A 82 -14.63 -0.81 6.32
CA THR A 82 -13.98 0.33 5.66
C THR A 82 -14.15 1.60 6.48
N LEU A 83 -15.37 1.90 6.93
CA LEU A 83 -15.68 3.07 7.76
C LEU A 83 -14.91 3.04 9.10
N ASP A 84 -14.90 1.90 9.78
CA ASP A 84 -14.17 1.68 11.04
C ASP A 84 -12.65 1.84 10.84
N THR A 85 -12.12 1.44 9.69
CA THR A 85 -10.72 1.69 9.34
C THR A 85 -10.47 3.19 9.14
N LEU A 86 -11.37 3.87 8.42
CA LEU A 86 -11.26 5.30 8.13
C LEU A 86 -11.42 6.19 9.37
N SER A 87 -12.16 5.75 10.39
CA SER A 87 -12.30 6.50 11.65
C SER A 87 -11.07 6.40 12.57
N LYS A 88 -10.20 5.40 12.34
CA LYS A 88 -8.98 5.15 13.13
C LYS A 88 -7.72 5.79 12.54
N VAL A 89 -7.82 6.42 11.38
CA VAL A 89 -6.68 7.09 10.75
C VAL A 89 -6.24 8.22 11.66
N VAL A 90 -5.02 8.21 12.19
CA VAL A 90 -4.42 9.38 12.85
C VAL A 90 -3.37 9.97 11.92
N ARG A 91 -3.37 11.29 11.75
CA ARG A 91 -2.40 12.01 10.89
C ARG A 91 -1.51 12.87 11.77
N PRO A 92 -0.17 12.79 11.62
CA PRO A 92 0.75 13.67 12.33
C PRO A 92 0.39 15.16 12.11
N GLY A 93 0.41 15.96 13.17
CA GLY A 93 0.09 17.40 13.17
C GLY A 93 -1.39 17.74 13.28
N ASN A 94 -2.27 16.76 13.21
CA ASN A 94 -3.73 16.93 13.31
C ASN A 94 -4.34 16.13 14.47
N GLU A 95 -3.53 15.71 15.44
CA GLU A 95 -3.93 14.86 16.57
C GLU A 95 -5.13 15.46 17.32
N ASN A 96 -5.17 16.78 17.46
CA ASN A 96 -6.24 17.52 18.15
C ASN A 96 -7.60 17.52 17.42
N LEU A 97 -7.61 17.20 16.12
CA LEU A 97 -8.85 17.09 15.34
C LEU A 97 -9.53 15.73 15.50
N TYR A 98 -8.78 14.76 16.01
CA TYR A 98 -9.29 13.46 16.38
C TYR A 98 -9.71 13.51 17.84
N SER A 99 -10.99 13.23 18.08
CA SER A 99 -11.46 12.91 19.41
C SER A 99 -12.13 11.56 19.33
N GLU A 100 -11.81 10.66 20.27
CA GLU A 100 -12.55 9.40 20.43
C GLU A 100 -14.06 9.65 20.61
N GLN A 101 -14.44 10.86 21.03
CA GLN A 101 -15.83 11.29 21.20
C GLN A 101 -16.51 11.71 19.88
N ARG A 102 -15.78 11.78 18.75
CA ARG A 102 -16.29 12.16 17.42
C ARG A 102 -15.74 11.23 16.34
N PRO A 103 -16.29 10.01 16.20
CA PRO A 103 -15.77 9.00 15.29
C PRO A 103 -16.20 9.27 13.84
N ILE A 104 -15.63 10.33 13.24
CA ILE A 104 -15.83 10.63 11.82
C ILE A 104 -14.93 9.69 11.00
N SER A 105 -15.52 8.95 10.07
CA SER A 105 -14.79 8.15 9.09
C SER A 105 -14.38 9.03 7.92
N TRP A 106 -13.08 9.25 7.70
CA TRP A 106 -12.65 10.22 6.69
C TRP A 106 -11.36 9.88 5.96
N LYS A 107 -11.16 10.55 4.82
CA LYS A 107 -10.01 10.37 3.95
C LYS A 107 -9.60 11.68 3.28
N THR A 108 -8.29 11.89 3.18
CA THR A 108 -7.67 13.00 2.44
C THR A 108 -7.24 12.58 1.03
N GLY A 109 -7.13 13.56 0.13
CA GLY A 109 -6.48 13.42 -1.17
C GLY A 109 -5.67 14.67 -1.49
N THR A 110 -4.51 14.49 -2.13
CA THR A 110 -3.68 15.58 -2.66
C THR A 110 -3.26 15.19 -4.07
N SER A 111 -3.54 16.04 -5.06
CA SER A 111 -3.17 15.73 -6.45
C SER A 111 -1.67 15.95 -6.72
N TYR A 112 -1.16 15.29 -7.75
CA TYR A 112 0.22 15.50 -8.20
C TYR A 112 0.41 16.97 -8.64
N GLY A 113 1.54 17.57 -8.24
CA GLY A 113 1.80 18.98 -8.50
C GLY A 113 0.99 19.96 -7.63
N MET A 114 0.36 19.49 -6.54
CA MET A 114 -0.31 20.33 -5.53
C MET A 114 -1.37 21.25 -6.13
N LYS A 115 -2.21 20.71 -7.02
CA LYS A 115 -3.30 21.48 -7.66
C LYS A 115 -4.60 21.42 -6.87
N ASP A 116 -4.83 20.30 -6.20
CA ASP A 116 -6.07 19.97 -5.51
C ASP A 116 -5.78 19.40 -4.12
N ALA A 117 -6.55 19.85 -3.15
CA ALA A 117 -6.67 19.24 -1.83
C ALA A 117 -8.13 18.80 -1.62
N TRP A 118 -8.29 17.53 -1.33
CA TRP A 118 -9.57 16.89 -1.06
C TRP A 118 -9.62 16.40 0.38
N SER A 119 -10.79 16.50 0.99
CA SER A 119 -11.11 15.79 2.20
C SER A 119 -12.58 15.37 2.17
N VAL A 120 -12.85 14.09 2.43
CA VAL A 120 -14.21 13.57 2.50
C VAL A 120 -14.37 12.83 3.80
N GLY A 121 -15.41 13.16 4.55
CA GLY A 121 -15.75 12.52 5.81
C GLY A 121 -17.21 12.16 5.88
N VAL A 122 -17.51 11.12 6.65
CA VAL A 122 -18.86 10.64 6.88
C VAL A 122 -19.08 10.29 8.35
N SER A 123 -20.30 10.55 8.80
CA SER A 123 -20.91 10.04 10.01
C SER A 123 -22.23 9.35 9.63
N PRO A 124 -22.95 8.71 10.58
CA PRO A 124 -24.23 8.08 10.27
C PRO A 124 -25.27 9.03 9.68
N ASP A 125 -25.23 10.31 10.06
CA ASP A 125 -26.24 11.29 9.65
C ASP A 125 -25.73 12.24 8.54
N TYR A 126 -24.40 12.40 8.37
CA TYR A 126 -23.84 13.40 7.45
C TYR A 126 -22.71 12.87 6.56
N THR A 127 -22.67 13.35 5.32
CA THR A 127 -21.50 13.24 4.43
C THR A 127 -21.04 14.65 4.08
N VAL A 128 -19.77 14.94 4.34
CA VAL A 128 -19.17 16.25 4.02
C VAL A 128 -17.99 16.02 3.09
N LEU A 129 -17.95 16.78 2.00
CA LEU A 129 -16.85 16.81 1.06
C LEU A 129 -16.32 18.24 0.97
N VAL A 130 -15.00 18.36 1.04
CA VAL A 130 -14.27 19.60 0.84
C VAL A 130 -13.28 19.41 -0.31
N TRP A 131 -13.34 20.32 -1.27
CA TRP A 131 -12.32 20.50 -2.29
C TRP A 131 -11.79 21.92 -2.24
N LEU A 132 -10.47 22.04 -2.31
CA LEU A 132 -9.76 23.30 -2.45
C LEU A 132 -8.82 23.18 -3.64
N GLY A 133 -8.80 24.21 -4.49
CA GLY A 133 -7.95 24.26 -5.67
C GLY A 133 -8.24 25.52 -6.48
N ASN A 134 -7.37 25.81 -7.44
CA ASN A 134 -7.62 26.89 -8.38
C ASN A 134 -8.45 26.38 -9.56
N PHE A 135 -9.51 27.10 -9.95
CA PHE A 135 -10.26 26.78 -11.17
C PHE A 135 -9.41 26.82 -12.45
N ASN A 136 -8.28 27.54 -12.44
CA ASN A 136 -7.31 27.56 -13.53
C ASN A 136 -6.22 26.47 -13.43
N GLN A 137 -6.36 25.53 -12.48
CA GLN A 137 -5.46 24.39 -12.25
C GLN A 137 -3.99 24.74 -11.92
N LYS A 138 -3.70 26.00 -11.58
CA LYS A 138 -2.36 26.38 -11.10
C LYS A 138 -2.09 25.77 -9.73
N SER A 139 -0.87 25.29 -9.54
CA SER A 139 -0.38 24.74 -8.27
C SER A 139 -0.45 25.77 -7.14
N ILE A 140 -0.75 25.28 -5.94
CA ILE A 140 -0.71 26.05 -4.70
C ILE A 140 0.24 25.31 -3.76
N PHE A 141 1.45 25.86 -3.56
CA PHE A 141 2.52 25.16 -2.82
C PHE A 141 2.17 24.87 -1.36
N SER A 142 1.28 25.65 -0.75
CA SER A 142 0.79 25.46 0.63
C SER A 142 -0.43 24.54 0.73
N LEU A 143 -0.88 23.93 -0.36
CA LEU A 143 -2.12 23.16 -0.40
C LEU A 143 -1.86 21.69 -0.07
N SER A 144 -2.32 21.28 1.11
CA SER A 144 -2.23 19.89 1.59
C SER A 144 -3.62 19.36 1.96
N GLY A 145 -3.98 18.16 1.52
CA GLY A 145 -5.26 17.53 1.86
C GLY A 145 -5.49 17.38 3.37
N VAL A 146 -4.42 17.22 4.16
CA VAL A 146 -4.49 17.08 5.62
C VAL A 146 -4.68 18.44 6.31
N GLU A 147 -3.80 19.40 6.02
CA GLU A 147 -3.74 20.67 6.75
C GLU A 147 -4.76 21.72 6.27
N THR A 148 -5.25 21.61 5.03
CA THR A 148 -6.20 22.58 4.47
C THR A 148 -7.61 22.01 4.40
N ALA A 149 -7.86 21.06 3.48
CA ALA A 149 -9.17 20.48 3.28
C ALA A 149 -9.66 19.69 4.51
N GLY A 150 -8.77 18.94 5.17
CA GLY A 150 -9.06 18.24 6.42
C GLY A 150 -9.52 19.18 7.54
N ASN A 151 -8.79 20.28 7.76
CA ASN A 151 -9.14 21.25 8.81
C ASN A 151 -10.50 21.92 8.56
N LEU A 152 -10.81 22.26 7.29
CA LEU A 152 -12.12 22.79 6.93
C LEU A 152 -13.24 21.74 7.09
N LEU A 153 -12.97 20.48 6.72
CA LEU A 153 -13.91 19.37 6.91
C LEU A 153 -14.36 19.27 8.38
N PHE A 154 -13.41 19.24 9.32
CA PHE A 154 -13.73 19.16 10.75
C PHE A 154 -14.42 20.40 11.29
N LYS A 155 -14.09 21.60 10.79
CA LYS A 155 -14.84 22.82 11.13
C LYS A 155 -16.30 22.72 10.72
N VAL A 156 -16.61 22.11 9.57
CA VAL A 156 -17.99 21.87 9.14
C VAL A 156 -18.67 20.84 10.03
N PHE A 157 -18.03 19.69 10.32
CA PHE A 157 -18.59 18.69 11.24
C PHE A 157 -18.87 19.26 12.64
N ASN A 158 -18.03 20.17 13.13
CA ASN A 158 -18.25 20.85 14.40
C ASN A 158 -19.50 21.76 14.41
N ILE A 159 -20.07 22.06 13.25
CA ILE A 159 -21.32 22.83 13.10
C ILE A 159 -22.50 21.89 12.87
N VAL A 160 -22.35 20.90 11.98
CA VAL A 160 -23.49 20.09 11.52
C VAL A 160 -23.70 18.81 12.33
N ASP A 161 -22.68 18.28 12.99
CA ASP A 161 -22.71 16.97 13.66
C ASP A 161 -22.03 16.99 15.04
N ILE A 162 -22.52 17.87 15.91
CA ILE A 162 -21.93 18.14 17.24
C ILE A 162 -21.91 16.88 18.14
N ASN A 163 -22.92 16.02 17.99
CA ASN A 163 -23.14 14.79 18.76
C ASN A 163 -23.08 13.56 17.85
N SER A 164 -21.97 13.41 17.14
CA SER A 164 -21.81 12.37 16.12
C SER A 164 -22.05 10.97 16.68
N LYS A 165 -22.86 10.19 15.95
CA LYS A 165 -23.14 8.78 16.27
C LYS A 165 -22.02 7.89 15.74
N THR A 166 -21.86 6.73 16.34
CA THR A 166 -21.00 5.66 15.78
C THR A 166 -21.83 4.79 14.83
N PHE A 167 -21.20 4.31 13.76
CA PHE A 167 -21.81 3.30 12.90
C PHE A 167 -22.07 2.00 13.69
N GLU A 168 -23.27 1.45 13.57
CA GLU A 168 -23.62 0.16 14.15
C GLU A 168 -22.95 -0.97 13.38
N LYS A 169 -22.41 -1.95 14.10
CA LYS A 169 -21.75 -3.12 13.49
C LYS A 169 -22.81 -4.07 12.91
N PRO A 170 -22.78 -4.40 11.60
CA PRO A 170 -23.74 -5.33 10.99
C PRO A 170 -23.32 -6.78 11.29
N ILE A 171 -23.64 -7.27 12.49
CA ILE A 171 -23.24 -8.60 12.97
C ILE A 171 -23.78 -9.71 12.04
N ASP A 172 -24.94 -9.49 11.41
CA ASP A 172 -25.58 -10.38 10.44
C ASP A 172 -24.85 -10.50 9.09
N ASP A 173 -23.90 -9.60 8.82
CA ASP A 173 -23.11 -9.55 7.58
C ASP A 173 -21.61 -9.81 7.79
N LEU A 174 -21.23 -10.12 9.03
CA LEU A 174 -19.86 -10.35 9.45
C LEU A 174 -19.70 -11.72 10.10
N LYS A 175 -18.53 -12.32 9.93
CA LYS A 175 -18.08 -13.53 10.62
C LYS A 175 -16.67 -13.34 11.14
N GLU A 176 -16.29 -14.10 12.15
CA GLU A 176 -14.89 -14.16 12.59
C GLU A 176 -14.14 -15.23 11.78
N ILE A 177 -12.91 -14.91 11.39
CA ILE A 177 -11.97 -15.85 10.79
C ILE A 177 -10.63 -15.78 11.51
N GLU A 178 -9.88 -16.88 11.47
CA GLU A 178 -8.48 -16.89 11.88
C GLU A 178 -7.57 -16.54 10.71
N ILE A 179 -6.68 -15.59 10.95
CA ILE A 179 -5.60 -15.22 10.03
C ILE A 179 -4.25 -15.45 10.71
N ASP A 180 -3.23 -15.66 9.91
CA ASP A 180 -1.85 -15.62 10.37
C ASP A 180 -1.57 -14.23 10.97
N GLU A 181 -1.15 -14.21 12.23
CA GLU A 181 -0.91 -12.99 12.98
C GLU A 181 0.21 -12.14 12.38
N LYS A 182 1.25 -12.79 11.88
CA LYS A 182 2.48 -12.20 11.40
C LYS A 182 2.35 -11.66 9.98
N THR A 183 1.79 -12.44 9.05
CA THR A 183 1.67 -11.99 7.65
C THR A 183 0.34 -11.30 7.36
N GLY A 184 -0.70 -11.53 8.16
CA GLY A 184 -2.06 -11.03 7.93
C GLY A 184 -2.84 -11.78 6.84
N TYR A 185 -2.30 -12.88 6.35
CA TYR A 185 -2.93 -13.73 5.33
C TYR A 185 -3.80 -14.82 5.95
N ARG A 186 -4.52 -15.58 5.10
CA ARG A 186 -5.25 -16.76 5.55
C ARG A 186 -4.29 -17.72 6.27
N LYS A 187 -4.66 -18.16 7.48
CA LYS A 187 -3.95 -19.22 8.19
C LYS A 187 -3.97 -20.51 7.36
N PHE A 188 -2.79 -21.04 7.08
CA PHE A 188 -2.62 -22.27 6.30
C PHE A 188 -1.65 -23.23 6.99
N TYR A 189 -0.53 -22.70 7.49
CA TYR A 189 0.40 -23.43 8.34
C TYR A 189 0.00 -23.33 9.82
N ASP A 190 0.56 -24.22 10.63
CA ASP A 190 0.41 -24.17 12.09
C ASP A 190 1.34 -23.09 12.67
N VAL A 191 0.85 -21.85 12.64
CA VAL A 191 1.54 -20.64 13.08
C VAL A 191 0.61 -19.83 13.98
N GLU A 192 1.19 -18.89 14.73
CA GLU A 192 0.43 -17.94 15.54
C GLU A 192 -0.66 -17.26 14.71
N SER A 193 -1.84 -17.15 15.31
CA SER A 193 -3.03 -16.69 14.60
C SER A 193 -3.86 -15.79 15.47
N LYS A 194 -4.49 -14.81 14.82
CA LYS A 194 -5.45 -13.90 15.45
C LYS A 194 -6.80 -13.96 14.76
N LYS A 195 -7.85 -13.68 15.53
CA LYS A 195 -9.22 -13.58 15.00
C LYS A 195 -9.47 -12.18 14.48
N VAL A 196 -10.10 -12.10 13.30
CA VAL A 196 -10.53 -10.83 12.69
C VAL A 196 -11.94 -10.94 12.14
N LEU A 197 -12.64 -9.81 12.08
CA LEU A 197 -13.93 -9.71 11.42
C LEU A 197 -13.75 -9.76 9.90
N TYR A 198 -14.66 -10.45 9.23
CA TYR A 198 -14.65 -10.67 7.80
C TYR A 198 -16.06 -10.62 7.22
N PRO A 199 -16.30 -9.99 6.06
CA PRO A 199 -17.61 -10.02 5.43
C PRO A 199 -18.01 -11.47 5.11
N LYS A 200 -19.25 -11.85 5.41
CA LYS A 200 -19.70 -13.25 5.31
C LYS A 200 -19.54 -13.83 3.90
N ASP A 201 -19.84 -13.01 2.89
CA ASP A 201 -19.85 -13.35 1.46
C ASP A 201 -18.55 -12.96 0.73
N ALA A 202 -17.54 -12.47 1.46
CA ALA A 202 -16.26 -12.14 0.86
C ALA A 202 -15.51 -13.40 0.38
N LYS A 203 -14.74 -13.23 -0.69
CA LYS A 203 -13.90 -14.28 -1.27
C LYS A 203 -12.91 -14.81 -0.23
N LEU A 204 -12.51 -16.06 -0.36
CA LEU A 204 -11.52 -16.64 0.55
C LEU A 204 -10.19 -15.85 0.48
N LEU A 205 -9.64 -15.51 1.64
CA LEU A 205 -8.33 -14.87 1.71
C LEU A 205 -7.26 -15.77 1.09
N ARG A 206 -6.30 -15.15 0.38
CA ARG A 206 -5.15 -15.85 -0.16
C ARG A 206 -4.22 -16.31 0.97
N ILE A 207 -3.51 -17.41 0.74
CA ILE A 207 -2.44 -17.87 1.63
C ILE A 207 -1.24 -16.93 1.52
N SER A 208 -0.41 -16.88 2.57
CA SER A 208 0.79 -16.04 2.55
C SER A 208 1.75 -16.49 1.44
N PRO A 209 2.17 -15.57 0.55
CA PRO A 209 3.21 -15.86 -0.44
C PRO A 209 4.61 -15.86 0.17
N TYR A 210 4.74 -15.53 1.46
CA TYR A 210 6.04 -15.37 2.13
C TYR A 210 6.49 -16.64 2.84
N TYR A 211 5.60 -17.57 3.15
CA TYR A 211 6.02 -18.83 3.75
C TYR A 211 6.67 -19.75 2.71
N LYS A 212 7.83 -20.28 3.06
CA LYS A 212 8.50 -21.34 2.33
C LYS A 212 8.72 -22.54 3.24
N LYS A 213 8.53 -23.72 2.68
CA LYS A 213 8.95 -24.97 3.31
C LYS A 213 10.40 -25.21 2.93
N ILE A 214 11.27 -25.27 3.93
CA ILE A 214 12.67 -25.67 3.80
C ILE A 214 12.88 -27.02 4.49
N PHE A 215 14.01 -27.65 4.19
CA PHE A 215 14.45 -28.85 4.87
C PHE A 215 15.67 -28.51 5.71
N VAL A 216 15.72 -29.00 6.94
CA VAL A 216 16.84 -28.81 7.86
C VAL A 216 17.38 -30.14 8.35
N ASP A 217 18.66 -30.18 8.73
CA ASP A 217 19.30 -31.35 9.36
C ASP A 217 19.05 -31.41 10.88
N GLU A 218 19.79 -32.29 11.57
CA GLU A 218 19.67 -32.46 13.03
C GLU A 218 20.14 -31.21 13.82
N ASP A 219 21.02 -30.40 13.22
CA ASP A 219 21.58 -29.17 13.79
C ASP A 219 20.80 -27.91 13.36
N ASP A 220 19.64 -28.09 12.74
CA ASP A 220 18.74 -27.03 12.29
C ASP A 220 19.32 -26.17 11.14
N MET A 221 20.32 -26.71 10.42
CA MET A 221 20.93 -26.11 9.23
C MET A 221 20.13 -26.47 7.98
N GLU A 222 19.90 -25.49 7.10
CA GLU A 222 19.16 -25.70 5.85
C GLU A 222 19.92 -26.63 4.89
N ILE A 223 19.24 -27.66 4.38
CA ILE A 223 19.77 -28.68 3.48
C ILE A 223 18.86 -28.89 2.26
N ASP A 224 19.43 -29.42 1.18
CA ASP A 224 18.69 -29.83 -0.02
C ASP A 224 18.99 -31.28 -0.40
N SER A 225 18.38 -31.75 -1.50
CA SER A 225 18.48 -33.14 -1.97
C SER A 225 19.89 -33.64 -2.28
N ARG A 226 20.89 -32.76 -2.33
CA ARG A 226 22.31 -33.10 -2.54
C ARG A 226 23.03 -33.38 -1.23
N SER A 227 22.42 -33.07 -0.09
CA SER A 227 23.00 -33.34 1.23
C SER A 227 23.03 -34.85 1.49
N PRO A 228 24.16 -35.42 1.95
CA PRO A 228 24.24 -36.81 2.38
C PRO A 228 23.24 -37.16 3.50
N ASN A 229 22.79 -36.17 4.27
CA ASN A 229 21.87 -36.32 5.40
C ASN A 229 20.41 -35.98 5.03
N PHE A 230 20.07 -35.86 3.75
CA PHE A 230 18.72 -35.48 3.32
C PHE A 230 17.64 -36.52 3.66
N ASP A 231 18.04 -37.78 3.87
CA ASP A 231 17.18 -38.85 4.37
C ASP A 231 16.65 -38.56 5.79
N LYS A 232 17.45 -37.89 6.63
CA LYS A 232 17.10 -37.52 8.01
C LYS A 232 16.51 -36.11 8.16
N ARG A 233 16.20 -35.45 7.05
CA ARG A 233 15.71 -34.07 7.04
C ARG A 233 14.45 -33.90 7.89
N LYS A 234 14.31 -32.72 8.49
CA LYS A 234 13.05 -32.24 9.09
C LYS A 234 12.47 -31.12 8.22
N GLU A 235 11.15 -31.11 8.07
CA GLU A 235 10.48 -30.00 7.40
C GLU A 235 10.36 -28.81 8.35
N LYS A 236 10.71 -27.62 7.88
CA LYS A 236 10.56 -26.39 8.64
C LYS A 236 9.90 -25.32 7.78
N ILE A 237 8.92 -24.63 8.35
CA ILE A 237 8.26 -23.51 7.68
C ILE A 237 8.95 -22.23 8.13
N VAL A 238 9.47 -21.48 7.16
CA VAL A 238 10.15 -20.20 7.39
C VAL A 238 9.46 -19.10 6.58
N ILE A 239 9.60 -17.86 7.04
CA ILE A 239 9.10 -16.69 6.33
C ILE A 239 10.24 -16.06 5.57
N GLU A 240 10.06 -15.89 4.27
CA GLU A 240 10.95 -15.15 3.41
C GLU A 240 10.19 -14.00 2.74
N TYR A 241 10.47 -12.79 3.22
CA TYR A 241 9.90 -11.58 2.64
C TYR A 241 10.65 -11.15 1.37
N PRO A 242 9.98 -10.42 0.46
CA PRO A 242 10.64 -9.62 -0.55
C PRO A 242 11.72 -8.72 0.07
N ILE A 243 12.76 -8.42 -0.70
CA ILE A 243 13.93 -7.73 -0.18
C ILE A 243 13.61 -6.31 0.29
N GLU A 244 12.66 -5.65 -0.36
CA GLU A 244 12.18 -4.32 -0.03
C GLU A 244 11.49 -4.31 1.34
N VAL A 245 10.69 -5.34 1.62
CA VAL A 245 10.01 -5.53 2.91
C VAL A 245 11.04 -5.85 4.00
N SER A 246 11.99 -6.74 3.70
CA SER A 246 13.08 -7.07 4.63
C SER A 246 13.90 -5.82 4.97
N ASN A 247 14.26 -5.01 3.98
CA ASN A 247 14.97 -3.75 4.16
C ASN A 247 14.15 -2.73 4.97
N TYR A 248 12.85 -2.60 4.69
CA TYR A 248 11.96 -1.76 5.50
C TYR A 248 11.97 -2.20 6.97
N PHE A 249 11.79 -3.49 7.24
CA PHE A 249 11.83 -4.02 8.60
C PHE A 249 13.17 -3.73 9.27
N PHE A 250 14.29 -3.97 8.58
CA PHE A 250 15.60 -3.69 9.13
C PHE A 250 15.85 -2.22 9.46
N VAL A 251 15.45 -1.30 8.57
CA VAL A 251 15.53 0.14 8.82
C VAL A 251 14.68 0.54 10.05
N ASN A 252 13.57 -0.16 10.28
CA ASN A 252 12.69 0.05 11.44
C ASN A 252 13.06 -0.83 12.66
N GLY A 253 14.27 -1.43 12.68
CA GLY A 253 14.78 -2.19 13.82
C GLY A 253 14.28 -3.64 13.94
N VAL A 254 13.49 -4.12 12.98
CA VAL A 254 12.99 -5.50 12.91
C VAL A 254 13.98 -6.34 12.09
N ARG A 255 14.63 -7.31 12.72
CA ARG A 255 15.68 -8.16 12.11
C ARG A 255 15.18 -9.59 11.93
N GLU A 256 14.61 -9.91 10.77
CA GLU A 256 13.99 -11.22 10.53
C GLU A 256 14.80 -12.15 9.64
N ASN A 257 15.63 -11.62 8.75
CA ASN A 257 16.57 -12.40 7.94
C ASN A 257 17.98 -12.11 8.43
N LYS A 258 18.84 -13.14 8.53
CA LYS A 258 20.25 -12.98 8.94
C LYS A 258 21.18 -12.78 7.74
N ASN A 259 20.79 -13.23 6.56
CA ASN A 259 21.67 -13.27 5.40
C ASN A 259 21.74 -11.90 4.74
N VAL A 260 22.94 -11.53 4.30
CA VAL A 260 23.13 -10.30 3.51
C VAL A 260 22.50 -10.48 2.13
N LYS A 261 21.73 -9.48 1.68
CA LYS A 261 21.09 -9.48 0.36
C LYS A 261 21.19 -8.14 -0.36
N ILE A 262 21.15 -8.15 -1.70
CA ILE A 262 21.14 -6.95 -2.54
C ILE A 262 19.71 -6.38 -2.56
N ALA A 263 19.50 -5.25 -1.89
CA ALA A 263 18.21 -4.57 -1.81
C ALA A 263 17.92 -3.65 -3.01
N TYR A 264 18.97 -3.11 -3.63
CA TYR A 264 18.87 -2.40 -4.89
C TYR A 264 20.21 -2.50 -5.63
N PRO A 265 20.22 -2.81 -6.93
CA PRO A 265 19.07 -2.94 -7.82
C PRO A 265 18.43 -4.32 -7.71
N VAL A 266 17.24 -4.50 -8.28
CA VAL A 266 16.59 -5.82 -8.39
C VAL A 266 16.85 -6.45 -9.76
N GLN A 267 16.68 -7.77 -9.85
CA GLN A 267 16.93 -8.53 -11.08
C GLN A 267 16.17 -7.96 -12.28
N ASN A 268 16.92 -7.74 -13.37
CA ASN A 268 16.48 -7.18 -14.65
C ASN A 268 15.88 -5.76 -14.57
N LEU A 269 16.20 -4.98 -13.52
CA LEU A 269 15.73 -3.61 -13.40
C LEU A 269 16.33 -2.70 -14.49
N ASN A 270 15.51 -1.84 -15.09
CA ASN A 270 15.95 -0.74 -15.94
C ASN A 270 16.05 0.55 -15.11
N ILE A 271 17.26 1.08 -14.97
CA ILE A 271 17.54 2.27 -14.17
C ILE A 271 17.78 3.44 -15.12
N PHE A 272 17.04 4.53 -14.93
CA PHE A 272 17.23 5.77 -15.67
C PHE A 272 18.03 6.75 -14.83
N VAL A 273 19.27 7.02 -15.23
CA VAL A 273 20.16 7.93 -14.51
C VAL A 273 19.93 9.36 -15.03
N PRO A 274 19.45 10.29 -14.18
CA PRO A 274 19.28 11.68 -14.57
C PRO A 274 20.64 12.37 -14.73
N LYS A 275 20.67 13.34 -15.65
CA LYS A 275 21.81 14.22 -15.89
C LYS A 275 21.55 15.62 -15.32
N ASP A 276 22.44 16.07 -14.45
CA ASP A 276 22.47 17.46 -13.99
C ASP A 276 23.57 18.24 -14.74
N PHE A 277 23.78 19.52 -14.40
CA PHE A 277 24.86 20.35 -14.94
C PHE A 277 26.25 19.76 -14.71
N ASP A 278 26.43 18.95 -13.65
CA ASP A 278 27.69 18.26 -13.31
C ASP A 278 27.85 16.89 -13.98
N GLY A 279 26.90 16.47 -14.83
CA GLY A 279 26.90 15.18 -15.50
C GLY A 279 25.93 14.16 -14.90
N TYR A 280 26.14 12.88 -15.22
CA TYR A 280 25.29 11.78 -14.75
C TYR A 280 25.54 11.50 -13.27
N LYS A 281 24.47 11.35 -12.50
CA LYS A 281 24.60 11.02 -11.08
C LYS A 281 25.08 9.58 -10.85
N LYS A 282 25.77 9.38 -9.74
CA LYS A 282 26.10 8.04 -9.24
C LYS A 282 24.83 7.28 -8.88
N VAL A 283 24.82 5.99 -9.16
CA VAL A 283 23.73 5.09 -8.79
C VAL A 283 24.06 4.47 -7.44
N SER A 284 23.16 4.61 -6.48
CA SER A 284 23.24 3.93 -5.20
C SER A 284 22.88 2.46 -5.37
N MET A 285 23.71 1.56 -4.84
CA MET A 285 23.42 0.15 -4.63
C MET A 285 23.23 -0.09 -3.15
N LYS A 286 22.14 -0.76 -2.77
CA LYS A 286 21.75 -0.93 -1.36
C LYS A 286 21.80 -2.39 -0.97
N LEU A 287 22.22 -2.64 0.27
CA LEU A 287 22.25 -3.96 0.88
C LEU A 287 21.33 -4.02 2.09
N TYR A 288 20.60 -5.12 2.18
CA TYR A 288 20.09 -5.62 3.44
C TYR A 288 21.25 -6.35 4.14
N ASN A 289 21.89 -5.71 5.13
CA ASN A 289 22.99 -6.28 5.91
C ASN A 289 22.68 -6.19 7.41
N PRO A 290 21.89 -7.13 7.95
CA PRO A 290 21.31 -7.06 9.30
C PRO A 290 22.34 -7.24 10.42
N ASN A 291 23.42 -7.97 10.13
CA ASN A 291 24.49 -8.30 11.06
C ASN A 291 25.74 -7.42 10.88
N ASN A 292 25.71 -6.49 9.92
CA ASN A 292 26.83 -5.62 9.59
C ASN A 292 28.10 -6.39 9.18
N GLU A 293 27.91 -7.52 8.50
CA GLU A 293 28.97 -8.38 7.94
C GLU A 293 29.77 -7.61 6.89
N TYR A 294 31.07 -7.88 6.79
CA TYR A 294 31.84 -7.36 5.67
C TYR A 294 31.44 -8.06 4.37
N VAL A 295 31.25 -7.28 3.31
CA VAL A 295 31.00 -7.78 1.97
C VAL A 295 32.04 -7.29 0.98
N TYR A 296 32.40 -8.17 0.05
CA TYR A 296 33.26 -7.91 -1.08
C TYR A 296 32.40 -7.60 -2.29
N TRP A 297 32.58 -6.42 -2.88
CA TRP A 297 31.78 -5.91 -3.99
C TRP A 297 32.49 -6.17 -5.31
N TYR A 298 31.75 -6.73 -6.26
CA TYR A 298 32.19 -6.91 -7.64
C TYR A 298 31.16 -6.31 -8.58
N LEU A 299 31.62 -5.49 -9.51
CA LEU A 299 30.81 -4.93 -10.59
C LEU A 299 31.35 -5.45 -11.90
N ASP A 300 30.51 -6.11 -12.70
CA ASP A 300 30.89 -6.70 -13.98
C ASP A 300 32.10 -7.64 -13.90
N GLU A 301 32.18 -8.38 -12.78
CA GLU A 301 33.28 -9.30 -12.44
C GLU A 301 34.57 -8.63 -11.95
N ASP A 302 34.65 -7.30 -12.02
CA ASP A 302 35.76 -6.53 -11.46
C ASP A 302 35.57 -6.27 -9.96
N TYR A 303 36.62 -6.50 -9.18
CA TYR A 303 36.61 -6.21 -7.75
C TYR A 303 36.67 -4.70 -7.48
N VAL A 304 35.68 -4.17 -6.78
CA VAL A 304 35.55 -2.73 -6.49
C VAL A 304 35.95 -2.38 -5.05
N GLY A 305 36.10 -3.37 -4.19
CA GLY A 305 36.49 -3.20 -2.79
C GLY A 305 35.54 -3.91 -1.83
N TYR A 306 35.82 -3.81 -0.54
CA TYR A 306 35.01 -4.40 0.52
C TYR A 306 34.51 -3.32 1.48
N SER A 307 33.32 -3.50 2.04
CA SER A 307 32.78 -2.63 3.08
C SER A 307 31.69 -3.36 3.86
N ASN A 308 31.32 -2.84 5.02
CA ASN A 308 30.12 -3.24 5.77
C ASN A 308 28.98 -2.22 5.60
N GLU A 309 29.15 -1.28 4.66
CA GLU A 309 28.18 -0.22 4.38
C GLU A 309 26.89 -0.79 3.75
N LYS A 310 25.76 -0.20 4.12
CA LYS A 310 24.43 -0.59 3.61
C LYS A 310 24.13 0.01 2.23
N GLU A 311 24.94 0.95 1.79
CA GLU A 311 24.78 1.68 0.55
C GLU A 311 26.15 2.00 -0.03
N LYS A 312 26.32 1.79 -1.33
CA LYS A 312 27.55 2.13 -2.05
C LYS A 312 27.19 2.73 -3.41
N PHE A 313 27.87 3.82 -3.76
CA PHE A 313 27.60 4.57 -4.98
C PHE A 313 28.56 4.18 -6.11
N PHE A 314 28.00 3.93 -7.29
CA PHE A 314 28.77 3.55 -8.48
C PHE A 314 28.51 4.53 -9.62
N GLU A 315 29.57 4.87 -10.36
CA GLU A 315 29.44 5.47 -11.68
C GLU A 315 29.31 4.33 -12.69
N LEU A 316 28.29 4.40 -13.53
CA LEU A 316 27.94 3.32 -14.44
C LEU A 316 27.78 3.82 -15.86
N ASP A 317 28.18 2.98 -16.80
CA ASP A 317 27.99 3.22 -18.22
C ASP A 317 26.61 2.78 -18.70
N ILE A 318 26.27 3.11 -19.95
CA ILE A 318 25.00 2.67 -20.54
C ILE A 318 25.15 1.20 -20.89
N GLY A 319 24.18 0.38 -20.48
CA GLY A 319 24.12 -1.03 -20.85
C GLY A 319 23.82 -1.95 -19.68
N LYS A 320 24.07 -3.24 -19.93
CA LYS A 320 23.82 -4.31 -18.96
C LYS A 320 24.98 -4.38 -17.98
N HIS A 321 24.65 -4.41 -16.70
CA HIS A 321 25.58 -4.55 -15.60
C HIS A 321 25.20 -5.72 -14.70
N LYS A 322 26.19 -6.23 -13.97
CA LYS A 322 26.08 -7.32 -13.02
C LYS A 322 26.73 -6.91 -11.70
N LEU A 323 25.94 -6.80 -10.66
CA LEU A 323 26.42 -6.60 -9.29
C LEU A 323 26.53 -7.96 -8.61
N THR A 324 27.70 -8.28 -8.07
CA THR A 324 27.91 -9.47 -7.23
C THR A 324 28.46 -9.03 -5.88
N ILE A 325 27.91 -9.59 -4.81
CA ILE A 325 28.46 -9.47 -3.46
C ILE A 325 28.86 -10.85 -2.95
N VAL A 326 29.95 -10.88 -2.18
CA VAL A 326 30.38 -12.06 -1.44
C VAL A 326 30.53 -11.66 0.02
N THR A 327 29.86 -12.35 0.94
CA THR A 327 29.98 -12.11 2.38
C THR A 327 31.27 -12.75 2.94
N GLU A 328 31.70 -12.30 4.12
CA GLU A 328 32.80 -12.95 4.86
C GLU A 328 32.52 -14.43 5.20
N SER A 329 31.25 -14.80 5.32
CA SER A 329 30.77 -16.17 5.50
C SER A 329 30.79 -17.00 4.20
N GLY A 330 31.18 -16.40 3.07
CA GLY A 330 31.27 -17.06 1.76
C GLY A 330 29.94 -17.14 0.99
N ALA A 331 28.86 -16.56 1.51
CA ALA A 331 27.60 -16.48 0.79
C ALA A 331 27.75 -15.49 -0.38
N ARG A 332 27.22 -15.87 -1.55
CA ARG A 332 27.30 -15.08 -2.77
C ARG A 332 25.90 -14.71 -3.25
N GLU A 333 25.71 -13.44 -3.57
CA GLU A 333 24.50 -12.94 -4.20
C GLU A 333 24.83 -12.13 -5.46
N GLU A 334 24.00 -12.26 -6.50
CA GLU A 334 24.22 -11.63 -7.79
C GLU A 334 22.90 -11.07 -8.34
N VAL A 335 22.97 -9.87 -8.89
CA VAL A 335 21.86 -9.21 -9.59
C VAL A 335 22.34 -8.65 -10.92
N LYS A 336 21.56 -8.87 -11.98
CA LYS A 336 21.77 -8.23 -13.29
C LYS A 336 20.76 -7.11 -13.49
N PHE A 337 21.19 -5.99 -14.05
CA PHE A 337 20.35 -4.81 -14.28
C PHE A 337 20.84 -4.05 -15.52
N ASN A 338 20.09 -3.06 -15.96
CA ASN A 338 20.41 -2.28 -17.15
C ASN A 338 20.35 -0.78 -16.85
N ILE A 339 21.36 -0.04 -17.28
CA ILE A 339 21.48 1.40 -17.12
C ILE A 339 21.13 2.06 -18.45
N ASN A 340 20.12 2.93 -18.38
CA ASN A 340 19.79 3.86 -19.45
C ASN A 340 20.10 5.28 -18.95
N LYS A 341 20.81 6.06 -19.74
CA LYS A 341 21.09 7.46 -19.44
C LYS A 341 20.04 8.32 -20.16
N ARG A 342 19.35 9.19 -19.41
CA ARG A 342 18.35 10.11 -19.98
C ARG A 342 18.93 11.51 -20.17
#